data_AF-A0A9Q1BPF2-F1
#
_entry.id   AF-A0A9Q1BPF2-F1
#
_cell.length_a   1.000
_cell.length_b   1.000
_cell.length_c   1.000
_cell.angle_alpha   90.00
_cell.angle_beta   90.00
_cell.angle_gamma   90.00
#
_symmetry.space_group_name_H-M   'P 1'
#
loop_
_entity.id
_entity.type
_entity.pdbx_description
1 polymer ?
#
loop_
_entity_poly.entity_id
_entity_poly.type
_entity_poly.pdbx_seq_one_letter_code
_entity_poly.pdbx_strand_id
1 'polypeptide(L)'
;MSTGLKLRSYLEGREDITLAILRKLLRCHFREKDTTKLYQELCNLTQQANETPQEFVFRALDLRQKVGFSSQEDGPMLAYNQSLVQSMFLHAVGTGLSDASIAQELKPFLTKQGILDEVLLEQVNLAVRDELERQQKIASKKK
;
A
#
# COMPACT_ATOMS: atom_id res chain seq x y z
N MET A 1 12.04 27.78 3.50
CA MET A 1 12.59 28.16 4.82
C MET A 1 12.81 26.88 5.62
N SER A 2 14.07 26.57 5.91
CA SER A 2 14.57 25.27 6.38
C SER A 2 13.98 24.81 7.72
N THR A 3 13.01 23.90 7.67
CA THR A 3 12.47 23.20 8.85
C THR A 3 13.51 22.31 9.52
N GLY A 4 14.51 21.82 8.77
CA GLY A 4 15.59 20.98 9.30
C GLY A 4 16.50 21.70 10.31
N LEU A 5 16.74 23.01 10.14
CA LEU A 5 17.63 23.77 11.03
C LEU A 5 17.06 23.95 12.44
N LYS A 6 15.74 24.15 12.58
CA LYS A 6 15.11 24.34 13.90
C LYS A 6 15.08 23.07 14.74
N LEU A 7 14.80 21.93 14.11
CA LEU A 7 14.81 20.64 14.80
C LEU A 7 16.22 20.28 15.25
N ARG A 8 17.21 20.47 14.37
CA ARG A 8 18.62 20.20 14.70
C ARG A 8 19.06 20.99 15.93
N SER A 9 18.86 22.31 15.95
CA SER A 9 19.25 23.14 17.10
C SER A 9 18.52 22.75 18.39
N TYR A 10 17.29 22.25 18.31
CA TYR A 10 16.55 21.75 19.47
C TYR A 10 17.11 20.41 19.99
N LEU A 11 17.47 19.49 19.10
CA LEU A 11 18.05 18.19 19.46
C LEU A 11 19.47 18.33 20.02
N GLU A 12 20.28 19.26 19.49
CA GLU A 12 21.65 19.53 19.97
C GLU A 12 21.68 20.10 21.40
N GLY A 13 20.61 20.76 21.86
CA GLY A 13 20.50 21.34 23.20
C GLY A 13 19.88 20.42 24.26
N ARG A 14 19.56 19.16 23.92
CA ARG A 14 18.90 18.23 24.85
C ARG A 14 19.83 17.12 25.31
N GLU A 15 20.04 17.02 26.62
CA GLU A 15 20.99 16.07 27.23
C GLU A 15 20.38 14.69 27.53
N ASP A 16 19.04 14.56 27.54
CA ASP A 16 18.28 13.37 27.93
C ASP A 16 17.58 12.66 26.75
N ILE A 17 18.12 12.78 25.53
CA ILE A 17 17.54 12.13 24.36
C ILE A 17 17.80 10.62 24.35
N THR A 18 16.73 9.84 24.50
CA THR A 18 16.72 8.43 24.13
C THR A 18 16.29 8.25 22.67
N LEU A 19 16.63 7.10 22.08
CA LEU A 19 16.21 6.77 20.71
C LEU A 19 14.68 6.83 20.51
N ALA A 20 13.92 6.42 21.53
CA ALA A 20 12.46 6.47 21.51
C ALA A 20 11.94 7.92 21.46
N ILE A 21 12.54 8.82 22.25
CA ILE A 21 12.20 10.25 22.27
C ILE A 21 12.57 10.91 20.94
N LEU A 22 13.75 10.60 20.41
CA LEU A 22 14.22 11.13 19.12
C LEU A 22 13.29 10.72 17.97
N ARG A 23 12.92 9.44 17.89
CA ARG A 23 11.93 8.93 16.91
C ARG A 23 10.61 9.70 16.98
N LYS A 24 10.07 9.90 18.20
CA LYS A 24 8.82 10.63 18.41
C LYS A 24 8.91 12.10 17.95
N LEU A 25 10.02 12.78 18.24
CA LEU A 25 10.26 14.15 17.80
C LEU A 25 10.36 14.28 16.28
N LEU A 26 11.09 13.37 15.64
CA LEU A 26 11.22 13.32 14.19
C LEU A 26 9.84 13.13 13.52
N ARG A 27 9.00 12.21 14.03
CA ARG A 27 7.63 12.01 13.55
C ARG A 27 6.78 13.27 13.62
N CYS A 28 6.71 13.89 14.79
CA CYS A 28 5.96 15.13 14.99
C CYS A 28 6.45 16.24 14.05
N HIS A 29 7.77 16.33 13.84
CA HIS A 29 8.37 17.39 13.03
C HIS A 29 8.17 17.18 11.52
N PHE A 30 8.24 15.93 11.04
CA PHE A 30 8.11 15.61 9.62
C PHE A 30 6.69 15.26 9.19
N ARG A 31 5.72 15.24 10.11
CA ARG A 31 4.32 14.83 9.85
C ARG A 31 4.26 13.48 9.14
N GLU A 32 5.10 12.54 9.58
CA GLU A 32 5.04 11.16 9.10
C GLU A 32 3.58 10.69 9.19
N LYS A 33 3.05 10.08 8.13
CA LYS A 33 1.63 9.66 8.11
C LYS A 33 1.43 8.67 9.25
N ASP A 34 0.70 9.08 10.28
CA ASP A 34 0.31 8.19 11.39
C ASP A 34 -0.34 6.93 10.82
N THR A 35 -0.16 5.77 11.47
CA THR A 35 -0.64 4.47 10.96
C THR A 35 -2.10 4.50 10.53
N THR A 36 -2.95 5.25 11.25
CA THR A 36 -4.36 5.47 10.89
C THR A 36 -4.56 6.08 9.51
N LYS A 37 -3.73 7.06 9.10
CA LYS A 37 -3.82 7.68 7.78
C LYS A 37 -3.39 6.72 6.68
N LEU A 38 -2.34 5.94 6.92
CA LEU A 38 -1.89 4.91 5.97
C LEU A 38 -2.96 3.83 5.80
N TYR A 39 -3.62 3.42 6.90
CA TYR A 39 -4.71 2.47 6.85
C TYR A 39 -5.94 3.04 6.14
N GLN A 40 -6.29 4.31 6.37
CA GLN A 40 -7.35 5.00 5.63
C GLN A 40 -7.04 5.12 4.13
N GLU A 41 -5.78 5.35 3.77
CA GLU A 41 -5.33 5.34 2.39
C GLU A 41 -5.49 3.95 1.76
N LEU A 42 -5.23 2.88 2.53
CA LEU A 42 -5.44 1.50 2.10
C LEU A 42 -6.94 1.19 1.90
N CYS A 43 -7.82 1.66 2.79
CA CYS A 43 -9.26 1.48 2.66
C CYS A 43 -9.85 2.14 1.40
N ASN A 44 -9.27 3.27 0.98
CA ASN A 44 -9.76 4.05 -0.16
C ASN A 44 -8.91 3.82 -1.43
N LEU A 45 -8.10 2.77 -1.45
CA LEU A 45 -7.15 2.54 -2.52
C LEU A 45 -7.86 2.09 -3.79
N THR A 46 -7.73 2.89 -4.85
CA THR A 46 -8.18 2.54 -6.20
C THR A 46 -7.06 2.81 -7.21
N GLN A 47 -7.10 2.11 -8.34
CA GLN A 47 -6.21 2.31 -9.47
C GLN A 47 -6.42 3.72 -10.04
N GLN A 48 -5.32 4.43 -10.29
CA GLN A 48 -5.36 5.76 -10.90
C GLN A 48 -5.49 5.68 -12.43
N ALA A 49 -6.01 6.72 -13.06
CA ALA A 49 -6.24 6.73 -14.51
C ALA A 49 -4.96 6.59 -15.36
N ASN A 50 -3.81 7.00 -14.81
CA ASN A 50 -2.50 6.93 -15.44
C ASN A 50 -1.64 5.76 -14.94
N GLU A 51 -2.24 4.82 -14.21
CA GLU A 51 -1.55 3.73 -13.54
C GLU A 51 -1.97 2.40 -14.18
N THR A 52 -1.00 1.54 -14.47
CA THR A 52 -1.27 0.16 -14.93
C THR A 52 -1.77 -0.72 -13.78
N PRO A 53 -2.49 -1.83 -14.06
CA PRO A 53 -2.90 -2.77 -13.02
C PRO A 53 -1.72 -3.29 -12.17
N GLN A 54 -0.56 -3.48 -12.79
CA GLN A 54 0.67 -3.88 -12.10
C GLN A 54 1.15 -2.81 -11.12
N GLU A 55 1.28 -1.56 -11.57
CA GLU A 55 1.71 -0.43 -10.72
C GLU A 55 0.78 -0.22 -9.54
N PHE A 56 -0.54 -0.36 -9.78
CA PHE A 56 -1.54 -0.33 -8.73
C PHE A 56 -1.29 -1.40 -7.65
N VAL A 57 -1.04 -2.64 -8.05
CA VAL A 57 -0.79 -3.73 -7.10
C VAL A 57 0.53 -3.52 -6.35
N PHE A 58 1.57 -3.02 -7.01
CA PHE A 58 2.83 -2.63 -6.34
C PHE A 58 2.60 -1.52 -5.31
N ARG A 59 1.81 -0.50 -5.64
CA ARG A 59 1.47 0.58 -4.71
C ARG A 59 0.65 0.06 -3.52
N ALA A 60 -0.27 -0.88 -3.75
CA ALA A 60 -1.01 -1.54 -2.69
C ALA A 60 -0.09 -2.34 -1.75
N LEU A 61 0.89 -3.07 -2.30
CA LEU A 61 1.89 -3.83 -1.54
C LEU A 61 2.78 -2.92 -0.67
N ASP A 62 3.30 -1.85 -1.26
CA ASP A 62 4.10 -0.84 -0.57
C ASP A 62 3.31 -0.18 0.57
N LEU A 63 2.04 0.18 0.32
CA LEU A 63 1.19 0.77 1.34
C LEU A 63 0.89 -0.21 2.49
N ARG A 64 0.60 -1.48 2.18
CA ARG A 64 0.43 -2.54 3.19
C ARG A 64 1.67 -2.67 4.08
N GLN A 65 2.87 -2.69 3.48
CA GLN A 65 4.12 -2.74 4.23
C GLN A 65 4.30 -1.51 5.13
N LYS A 66 4.04 -0.30 4.62
CA LYS A 66 4.11 0.95 5.41
C LYS A 66 3.18 0.92 6.61
N VAL A 67 1.92 0.49 6.44
CA VAL A 67 0.97 0.30 7.56
C VAL A 67 1.53 -0.70 8.59
N GLY A 68 2.11 -1.81 8.12
CA GLY A 68 2.70 -2.84 8.97
C GLY A 68 3.88 -2.32 9.80
N PHE A 69 4.79 -1.56 9.20
CA PHE A 69 5.93 -0.95 9.88
C PHE A 69 5.50 0.10 10.89
N SER A 70 4.62 1.02 10.50
CA SER A 70 4.13 2.07 11.41
C SER A 70 3.37 1.47 12.61
N SER A 71 2.60 0.39 12.38
CA SER A 71 1.90 -0.33 13.46
C SER A 71 2.84 -0.92 14.52
N GLN A 72 4.01 -1.44 14.11
CA GLN A 72 5.00 -1.98 15.06
C GLN A 72 5.64 -0.89 15.91
N GLU A 73 5.70 0.34 15.40
CA GLU A 73 6.38 1.45 16.06
C GLU A 73 5.46 2.36 16.88
N ASP A 74 4.14 2.38 16.63
CA ASP A 74 3.16 3.21 17.37
C ASP A 74 2.71 2.61 18.72
N GLY A 75 3.24 1.44 19.09
CA GLY A 75 2.92 0.74 20.33
C GLY A 75 1.58 0.00 20.29
N PRO A 76 1.32 -0.92 21.25
CA PRO A 76 0.23 -1.90 21.18
C PRO A 76 -1.18 -1.30 21.18
N MET A 77 -1.35 -0.04 21.57
CA MET A 77 -2.66 0.64 21.62
C MET A 77 -3.09 1.24 20.27
N LEU A 78 -2.15 1.46 19.34
CA LEU A 78 -2.40 2.06 18.02
C LEU A 78 -2.02 1.13 16.86
N ALA A 79 -1.43 -0.04 17.17
CA ALA A 79 -1.04 -1.04 16.19
C ALA A 79 -2.28 -1.68 15.52
N TYR A 80 -2.35 -1.63 14.20
CA TYR A 80 -3.34 -2.42 13.46
C TYR A 80 -2.93 -3.90 13.48
N ASN A 81 -3.91 -4.78 13.68
CA ASN A 81 -3.69 -6.21 13.59
C ASN A 81 -3.22 -6.59 12.16
N GLN A 82 -2.14 -7.36 12.04
CA GLN A 82 -1.59 -7.79 10.75
C GLN A 82 -2.62 -8.51 9.86
N SER A 83 -3.49 -9.33 10.45
CA SER A 83 -4.58 -9.99 9.72
C SER A 83 -5.59 -8.97 9.18
N LEU A 84 -5.90 -7.91 9.92
CA LEU A 84 -6.82 -6.86 9.48
C LEU A 84 -6.22 -6.08 8.31
N VAL A 85 -4.95 -5.70 8.40
CA VAL A 85 -4.22 -5.01 7.33
C VAL A 85 -4.15 -5.87 6.07
N GLN A 86 -3.84 -7.16 6.21
CA GLN A 86 -3.81 -8.10 5.09
C GLN A 86 -5.19 -8.28 4.46
N SER A 87 -6.25 -8.46 5.25
CA SER A 87 -7.62 -8.58 4.73
C SER A 87 -8.05 -7.31 3.99
N MET A 88 -7.72 -6.14 4.52
CA MET A 88 -8.03 -4.87 3.85
C MET A 88 -7.23 -4.69 2.56
N PHE A 89 -5.95 -5.07 2.55
CA PHE A 89 -5.13 -5.07 1.33
C PHE A 89 -5.74 -5.93 0.23
N LEU A 90 -6.10 -7.19 0.54
CA LEU A 90 -6.71 -8.10 -0.45
C LEU A 90 -8.05 -7.56 -0.95
N HIS A 91 -8.84 -6.96 -0.04
CA HIS A 91 -10.09 -6.31 -0.40
C HIS A 91 -9.86 -5.14 -1.37
N ALA A 92 -8.93 -4.24 -1.04
CA ALA A 92 -8.60 -3.05 -1.83
C ALA A 92 -8.06 -3.41 -3.21
N VAL A 93 -7.23 -4.46 -3.33
CA VAL A 93 -6.79 -4.95 -4.65
C VAL A 93 -7.97 -5.50 -5.46
N GLY A 94 -8.90 -6.20 -4.81
CA GLY A 94 -10.05 -6.82 -5.48
C GLY A 94 -11.12 -5.82 -5.94
N THR A 95 -11.27 -4.69 -5.26
CA THR A 95 -12.28 -3.67 -5.58
C THR A 95 -11.70 -2.42 -6.24
N GLY A 96 -10.40 -2.19 -6.12
CA GLY A 96 -9.74 -0.98 -6.59
C GLY A 96 -9.23 -1.03 -8.04
N LEU A 97 -9.17 -2.21 -8.66
CA LEU A 97 -8.80 -2.34 -10.07
C LEU A 97 -9.86 -1.70 -10.99
N SER A 98 -9.40 -0.98 -12.01
CA SER A 98 -10.28 -0.31 -12.97
C SER A 98 -10.90 -1.27 -14.00
N ASP A 99 -10.18 -2.34 -14.35
CA ASP A 99 -10.64 -3.36 -15.30
C ASP A 99 -11.33 -4.51 -14.56
N ALA A 100 -12.63 -4.67 -14.82
CA ALA A 100 -13.46 -5.69 -14.17
C ALA A 100 -13.08 -7.13 -14.59
N SER A 101 -12.57 -7.34 -15.81
CA SER A 101 -12.11 -8.65 -16.27
C SER A 101 -10.87 -9.08 -15.50
N ILE A 102 -9.90 -8.18 -15.36
CA ILE A 102 -8.68 -8.42 -14.58
C ILE A 102 -9.04 -8.66 -13.10
N ALA A 103 -9.94 -7.86 -12.53
CA ALA A 103 -10.39 -8.04 -11.16
C ALA A 103 -11.09 -9.40 -10.94
N GLN A 104 -11.89 -9.86 -11.91
CA GLN A 104 -12.54 -11.17 -11.84
C GLN A 104 -11.54 -12.33 -11.88
N GLU A 105 -10.51 -12.26 -12.72
CA GLU A 105 -9.47 -13.28 -12.79
C GLU A 105 -8.62 -13.34 -11.53
N LEU A 106 -8.39 -12.20 -10.87
CA LEU A 106 -7.63 -12.13 -9.62
C LEU A 106 -8.42 -12.57 -8.39
N LYS A 107 -9.74 -12.47 -8.41
CA LYS A 107 -10.63 -12.82 -7.29
C LYS A 107 -10.32 -14.15 -6.57
N PRO A 108 -10.10 -15.30 -7.25
CA PRO A 108 -9.79 -16.57 -6.58
C PRO A 108 -8.46 -16.57 -5.79
N PHE A 109 -7.57 -15.65 -6.11
CA PHE A 109 -6.28 -15.48 -5.44
C PHE A 109 -6.40 -14.55 -4.22
N LEU A 110 -7.31 -13.58 -4.28
CA LEU A 110 -7.56 -12.61 -3.22
C LEU A 110 -8.42 -13.15 -2.07
N THR A 111 -9.14 -14.25 -2.27
CA THR A 111 -9.93 -14.92 -1.23
C THR A 111 -9.11 -15.92 -0.41
N LYS A 112 -7.91 -16.31 -0.87
CA LYS A 112 -7.01 -17.21 -0.15
C LYS A 112 -6.18 -16.42 0.85
N GLN A 113 -6.36 -16.70 2.14
CA GLN A 113 -5.45 -16.18 3.16
C GLN A 113 -4.04 -16.76 2.93
N GLY A 114 -3.04 -15.89 2.84
CA GLY A 114 -1.63 -16.30 2.71
C GLY A 114 -1.09 -16.41 1.29
N ILE A 115 -1.71 -15.77 0.30
CA ILE A 115 -1.06 -15.59 -1.00
C ILE A 115 0.27 -14.82 -0.85
N LEU A 116 1.32 -15.32 -1.49
CA LEU A 116 2.63 -14.67 -1.54
C LEU A 116 2.59 -13.49 -2.51
N ASP A 117 3.36 -12.44 -2.22
CA ASP A 117 3.36 -11.22 -3.01
C ASP A 117 3.83 -11.47 -4.45
N GLU A 118 4.86 -12.30 -4.62
CA GLU A 118 5.38 -12.70 -5.94
C GLU A 118 4.32 -13.45 -6.77
N VAL A 119 3.51 -14.30 -6.12
CA VAL A 119 2.43 -15.03 -6.78
C VAL A 119 1.34 -14.07 -7.21
N LEU A 120 0.94 -13.12 -6.35
CA LEU A 120 -0.06 -12.12 -6.70
C LEU A 120 0.39 -11.28 -7.90
N LEU A 121 1.65 -10.83 -7.91
CA LEU A 121 2.22 -10.05 -9.02
C LEU A 121 2.26 -10.86 -10.33
N GLU A 122 2.64 -12.13 -10.26
CA GLU A 122 2.59 -13.03 -11.41
C GLU A 122 1.17 -13.15 -11.96
N GLN A 123 0.17 -13.38 -11.10
CA GLN A 123 -1.22 -13.50 -11.53
C GLN A 123 -1.75 -12.22 -12.16
N VAL A 124 -1.35 -11.04 -11.68
CA VAL A 124 -1.74 -9.75 -12.29
C VAL A 124 -1.15 -9.63 -13.69
N ASN A 125 0.10 -10.03 -13.89
CA ASN A 125 0.73 -10.01 -15.20
C ASN A 125 0.02 -10.96 -16.19
N LEU A 126 -0.35 -12.15 -15.74
CA LEU A 126 -1.10 -13.11 -16.55
C LEU A 126 -2.47 -12.54 -16.94
N ALA A 127 -3.22 -11.99 -15.97
CA ALA A 127 -4.54 -11.45 -16.22
C ALA A 127 -4.52 -10.26 -17.20
N VAL A 128 -3.54 -9.36 -17.06
CA VAL A 128 -3.35 -8.23 -17.99
C VAL A 128 -3.04 -8.72 -19.41
N ARG A 129 -2.16 -9.72 -19.54
CA ARG A 129 -1.80 -10.28 -20.84
C ARG A 129 -3.00 -10.95 -21.51
N ASP A 130 -3.72 -11.77 -20.77
CA ASP A 130 -4.86 -12.53 -21.29
C ASP A 130 -6.01 -11.59 -21.69
N GLU A 131 -6.21 -10.50 -20.95
CA GLU A 131 -7.14 -9.44 -21.33
C GLU A 131 -6.71 -8.68 -22.59
N LEU A 132 -5.42 -8.34 -22.71
CA LEU A 132 -4.88 -7.71 -23.92
C LEU A 132 -5.12 -8.59 -25.17
N GLU A 133 -4.89 -9.91 -25.05
CA GLU A 133 -5.20 -10.85 -26.13
C GLU A 133 -6.69 -10.88 -26.49
N ARG A 134 -7.58 -10.87 -25.48
CA ARG A 134 -9.03 -10.81 -25.71
C ARG A 134 -9.42 -9.56 -26.48
N GLN A 135 -8.91 -8.40 -26.07
CA GLN A 135 -9.18 -7.12 -26.74
C GLN A 135 -8.70 -7.13 -28.20
N GLN A 136 -7.52 -7.68 -28.47
CA GLN A 136 -7.00 -7.84 -29.84
C GLN A 136 -7.88 -8.76 -30.69
N LYS A 137 -8.30 -9.91 -30.15
CA LYS A 137 -9.20 -10.85 -30.85
C LYS A 137 -10.55 -10.21 -31.17
N ILE A 138 -11.11 -9.43 -30.26
CA ILE A 138 -12.38 -8.71 -30.47
C ILE A 138 -12.20 -7.61 -31.53
N ALA A 139 -11.10 -6.85 -31.48
CA ALA A 139 -10.81 -5.80 -32.46
C ALA A 139 -10.62 -6.36 -33.88
N SER A 140 -9.91 -7.48 -34.03
CA SER A 140 -9.69 -8.15 -35.31
C SER A 140 -10.96 -8.77 -35.91
N LYS A 141 -11.96 -9.11 -35.09
CA LYS A 141 -13.28 -9.61 -35.54
C LYS A 141 -14.24 -8.51 -35.98
N LYS A 142 -13.96 -7.25 -35.65
CA LYS A 142 -14.77 -6.08 -36.04
C LYS A 142 -14.28 -5.39 -37.34
N LYS A 143 -13.16 -5.85 -37.90
CA LYS A 143 -12.67 -5.47 -39.23
C LYS A 143 -13.12 -6.49 -40.27
#